data_AF-A0A958AHU7-F1
#
_entry.id   AF-A0A958AHU7-F1
#
_cell.length_a   1.000
_cell.length_b   1.000
_cell.length_c   1.000
_cell.angle_alpha   90.00
_cell.angle_beta   90.00
_cell.angle_gamma   90.00
#
_symmetry.space_group_name_H-M   'P 1'
#
loop_
_entity.id
_entity.type
_entity.pdbx_description
1 polymer ?
#
loop_
_entity_poly.entity_id
_entity_poly.type
_entity_poly.pdbx_seq_one_letter_code
_entity_poly.pdbx_strand_id
1 'polypeptide(L)' 'MAVTTPTLHLRESYLGISHTAKSWLLTTDHKRIGLLYFVTITLFFFIGGVAATMMRLELLTPAGDLLLAEGYNKLFTMHG' A
#
# COMPACT_ATOMS: atom_id res chain seq x y z
N MET A 1 -19.64 -3.74 -53.16
CA MET A 1 -18.40 -3.82 -52.34
C MET A 1 -18.70 -3.14 -51.01
N ALA A 2 -19.01 -3.90 -49.96
CA ALA A 2 -19.40 -3.34 -48.67
C ALA A 2 -18.13 -2.98 -47.88
N VAL A 3 -17.91 -1.69 -47.65
CA VAL A 3 -16.83 -1.19 -46.80
C VAL A 3 -17.19 -1.50 -45.34
N THR A 4 -16.48 -2.42 -44.71
CA THR A 4 -16.62 -2.73 -43.28
C THR A 4 -15.89 -1.69 -42.46
N THR A 5 -16.62 -0.77 -41.84
CA THR A 5 -16.05 0.18 -40.86
C THR A 5 -15.48 -0.60 -39.68
N PRO A 6 -14.20 -0.44 -39.31
CA PRO A 6 -13.67 -1.06 -38.09
C PRO A 6 -14.33 -0.41 -36.87
N THR A 7 -15.19 -1.16 -36.18
CA THR A 7 -15.76 -0.75 -34.89
C THR A 7 -14.65 -0.80 -33.85
N LEU A 8 -14.05 0.36 -33.56
CA LEU A 8 -13.01 0.49 -32.54
C LEU A 8 -13.64 0.18 -31.18
N HIS A 9 -13.50 -1.06 -30.72
CA HIS A 9 -13.95 -1.48 -29.39
C HIS A 9 -13.04 -0.80 -28.37
N LEU A 10 -13.45 0.39 -27.90
CA LEU A 10 -12.84 1.01 -26.73
C LEU A 10 -13.01 0.05 -25.56
N ARG A 11 -11.93 -0.68 -25.24
CA ARG A 11 -11.92 -1.64 -24.15
C ARG A 11 -12.09 -0.82 -22.87
N GLU A 12 -13.19 -1.07 -22.16
CA GLU A 12 -13.42 -0.50 -20.83
C GLU A 12 -12.18 -0.75 -19.96
N SER A 13 -11.54 0.34 -19.53
CA SER A 13 -10.32 0.28 -18.74
C SER A 13 -10.68 0.09 -17.27
N TYR A 14 -9.95 -0.78 -16.57
CA TYR A 14 -10.11 -0.99 -15.13
C TYR A 14 -9.90 0.30 -14.32
N LEU A 15 -9.25 1.32 -14.89
CA LEU A 15 -9.10 2.63 -14.26
C LEU A 15 -10.30 3.58 -14.49
N GLY A 16 -11.10 3.37 -15.54
CA GLY A 16 -12.07 4.36 -16.04
C GLY A 16 -13.53 4.11 -15.69
N ILE A 17 -13.89 2.92 -15.19
CA ILE A 17 -15.32 2.53 -15.01
C ILE A 17 -16.02 3.36 -13.91
N SER A 18 -15.32 3.67 -12.80
CA SER A 18 -15.90 4.34 -11.63
C SER A 18 -14.82 4.76 -10.63
N HIS A 19 -14.89 5.99 -10.12
CA HIS A 19 -13.91 6.56 -9.18
C HIS A 19 -14.38 6.61 -7.72
N THR A 20 -15.59 6.11 -7.44
CA THR A 20 -16.15 6.11 -6.09
C THR A 20 -15.44 5.10 -5.20
N ALA A 21 -15.16 5.46 -3.94
CA ALA A 21 -14.55 4.55 -2.96
C ALA A 21 -15.29 3.21 -2.83
N LYS A 22 -16.64 3.25 -2.81
CA LYS A 22 -17.49 2.05 -2.79
C LYS A 22 -17.23 1.11 -3.97
N SER A 23 -17.02 1.65 -5.18
CA SER A 23 -16.75 0.83 -6.38
C SER A 23 -15.38 0.18 -6.33
N TRP A 24 -14.37 0.86 -5.76
CA TRP A 24 -13.03 0.32 -5.61
C TRP A 24 -12.96 -0.73 -4.50
N LEU A 25 -13.50 -0.43 -3.32
CA LEU A 25 -13.43 -1.34 -2.17
C LEU A 25 -14.26 -2.62 -2.35
N LEU A 26 -15.34 -2.57 -3.13
CA LEU A 26 -16.23 -3.71 -3.38
C LEU A 26 -16.06 -4.32 -4.79
N THR A 27 -14.92 -4.08 -5.43
CA THR A 27 -14.62 -4.61 -6.78
C THR A 27 -14.27 -6.10 -6.76
N THR A 28 -14.59 -6.82 -7.83
CA THR A 28 -14.14 -8.22 -8.07
C THR A 28 -13.01 -8.33 -9.12
N ASP A 29 -12.65 -7.22 -9.76
CA ASP A 29 -11.53 -7.16 -10.72
C ASP A 29 -10.18 -7.34 -10.01
N HIS A 30 -9.45 -8.41 -10.33
CA HIS A 30 -8.14 -8.73 -9.75
C HIS A 30 -7.07 -7.66 -10.00
N LYS A 31 -7.16 -6.87 -11.08
CA LYS A 31 -6.23 -5.76 -11.35
C LYS A 31 -6.42 -4.63 -10.36
N ARG A 32 -7.68 -4.30 -10.05
CA ARG A 32 -8.01 -3.29 -9.04
C ARG A 32 -7.63 -3.78 -7.65
N ILE A 33 -7.92 -5.04 -7.32
CA ILE A 33 -7.50 -5.67 -6.06
C ILE A 33 -5.98 -5.61 -5.93
N GLY A 34 -5.23 -5.96 -6.97
CA GLY A 34 -3.77 -5.87 -6.99
C GLY A 34 -3.25 -4.46 -6.67
N LEU A 35 -3.87 -3.41 -7.25
CA LEU A 35 -3.52 -2.02 -6.93
C LEU A 35 -3.85 -1.65 -5.48
N LEU A 36 -5.00 -2.08 -4.95
CA LEU A 36 -5.37 -1.83 -3.56
C LEU A 36 -4.36 -2.46 -2.59
N TYR A 37 -3.95 -3.70 -2.85
CA TYR A 37 -2.89 -4.36 -2.08
C TYR A 37 -1.55 -3.66 -2.22
N PHE A 38 -1.15 -3.28 -3.43
CA PHE A 38 0.12 -2.57 -3.66
C PHE A 38 0.19 -1.27 -2.87
N VAL A 39 -0.87 -0.45 -2.92
CA VAL A 39 -0.96 0.81 -2.15
C VAL A 39 -0.93 0.52 -0.64
N THR A 40 -1.71 -0.46 -0.18
CA THR A 40 -1.80 -0.80 1.26
C THR A 40 -0.47 -1.31 1.79
N ILE A 41 0.16 -2.28 1.11
CA ILE A 41 1.45 -2.84 1.51
C ILE A 41 2.53 -1.76 1.47
N THR A 42 2.54 -0.89 0.47
CA THR A 42 3.50 0.23 0.40
C THR A 42 3.33 1.19 1.57
N LEU A 43 2.08 1.52 1.95
CA LEU A 43 1.80 2.34 3.12
C LEU A 43 2.33 1.69 4.41
N PHE A 44 1.99 0.43 4.65
CA PHE A 44 2.46 -0.30 5.84
C PHE A 44 3.96 -0.56 5.83
N PHE A 45 4.58 -0.70 4.66
CA PHE A 45 6.03 -0.79 4.51
C PHE A 45 6.72 0.45 5.06
N PHE A 46 6.19 1.66 4.78
CA PHE A 46 6.75 2.89 5.35
C PHE A 46 6.47 3.01 6.85
N ILE A 47 5.28 2.63 7.32
CA ILE A 47 4.95 2.65 8.76
C ILE A 47 5.88 1.71 9.54
N GLY A 48 6.01 0.46 9.08
CA GLY A 48 6.94 -0.52 9.64
C GLY A 48 8.39 -0.06 9.50
N GLY A 49 8.77 0.52 8.36
CA GLY A 49 10.10 1.05 8.12
C GLY A 49 10.49 2.18 9.08
N VAL A 50 9.55 3.08 9.41
CA VAL A 50 9.76 4.12 10.43
C VAL A 50 9.95 3.48 11.81
N ALA A 51 9.10 2.52 12.20
CA ALA A 51 9.25 1.81 13.47
C ALA A 51 10.61 1.10 13.58
N ALA A 52 11.05 0.40 12.53
CA ALA A 52 12.37 -0.20 12.45
C ALA A 52 13.49 0.83 12.56
N THR A 53 13.36 1.96 11.86
CA THR A 53 14.37 3.03 11.88
C THR A 53 14.50 3.59 13.29
N MET A 54 13.40 3.84 14.00
CA MET A 54 13.41 4.33 15.38
C MET A 54 14.11 3.34 16.33
N MET A 55 13.82 2.03 16.21
CA MET A 55 14.53 1.01 16.97
C MET A 55 16.03 0.99 16.67
N ARG A 56 16.42 1.19 15.40
CA ARG A 56 17.82 1.23 14.99
C ARG A 56 18.53 2.48 15.52
N LEU A 57 17.84 3.62 15.56
CA LEU A 57 18.36 4.86 16.13
C LEU A 57 18.63 4.71 17.64
N GLU A 58 17.73 4.07 18.38
CA GLU A 58 17.92 3.78 19.82
C GLU A 58 19.16 2.90 20.07
N LEU A 59 19.46 1.98 19.16
CA LEU A 59 20.60 1.06 19.27
C LEU A 59 21.91 1.59 18.64
N LEU A 60 21.94 2.85 18.19
CA LEU A 60 23.17 3.45 17.63
C LEU A 60 24.25 3.65 18.69
N THR A 61 23.84 3.89 19.93
CA THR A 61 24.72 4.04 21.09
C THR A 61 24.39 2.99 22.14
N PRO A 62 25.36 2.55 22.96
CA PRO A 62 25.09 1.62 24.06
C PRO A 62 24.21 2.22 25.17
N ALA A 63 24.27 3.55 25.34
CA ALA A 63 23.33 4.29 26.18
C ALA A 63 22.02 4.48 25.42
N GLY A 64 20.91 4.07 26.05
CA GLY A 64 19.57 4.24 25.51
C GLY A 64 19.01 5.61 25.87
N ASP A 65 18.95 6.50 24.89
CA ASP A 65 18.69 7.94 25.10
C ASP A 65 17.45 8.45 24.34
N LEU A 66 16.86 7.67 23.41
CA LEU A 66 15.72 8.11 22.59
C LEU A 66 14.39 7.50 23.05
N LEU A 67 14.38 6.23 23.44
CA LEU A 67 13.17 5.47 23.78
C LEU A 67 13.28 4.82 25.16
N LEU A 68 12.18 4.87 25.92
CA LEU A 68 12.05 4.04 27.12
C LEU A 68 11.85 2.57 26.73
N ALA A 69 12.22 1.64 27.63
CA ALA A 69 12.10 0.19 27.40
C ALA A 69 10.70 -0.25 26.95
N GLU A 70 9.64 0.32 27.51
CA GLU A 70 8.27 0.05 27.09
C GLU A 70 8.00 0.51 25.64
N GLY A 71 8.51 1.68 25.26
CA GLY A 71 8.37 2.23 23.91
C GLY A 71 9.10 1.38 22.88
N TYR A 72 10.32 0.94 23.19
CA TYR A 72 11.08 0.02 22.35
C TYR A 72 10.30 -1.30 22.13
N ASN A 73 9.78 -1.90 23.20
CA ASN A 73 9.02 -3.15 23.11
C ASN A 73 7.76 -3.01 22.25
N LYS A 74 7.02 -1.90 22.38
CA LYS A 74 5.84 -1.63 21.54
C LYS A 74 6.23 -1.48 20.07
N LEU A 75 7.28 -0.72 19.76
CA LEU A 75 7.76 -0.55 18.38
C LEU A 75 8.25 -1.87 17.79
N PHE A 76 8.94 -2.71 18.57
CA PHE A 76 9.36 -4.05 18.15
C PHE A 76 8.16 -4.91 17.75
N THR A 77 7.10 -4.95 18.57
CA THR A 77 5.88 -5.71 18.29
C THR A 77 5.06 -5.13 17.12
N MET A 78 5.04 -3.81 16.94
CA MET A 78 4.30 -3.18 15.83
C MET A 78 5.05 -3.25 14.49
N HIS A 79 6.39 -3.29 14.52
CA HIS A 79 7.21 -3.44 13.32
C HIS A 79 7.20 -4.87 12.77
N GLY A 80 7.38 -5.86 13.66
CA GLY A 80 7.49 -7.28 13.33
C GLY A 80 6.18 -7.88 12.83
#